data_AF-A0A7K5Z3J4-F1
#
_entry.id   AF-A0A7K5Z3J4-F1
#
_cell.length_a   1.000
_cell.length_b   1.000
_cell.length_c   1.000
_cell.angle_alpha   90.00
_cell.angle_beta   90.00
_cell.angle_gamma   90.00
#
_symmetry.space_group_name_H-M   'P 1'
#
loop_
_entity.id
_entity.type
_entity.pdbx_description
1 polymer ?
#
loop_
_entity_poly.entity_id
_entity_poly.type
_entity_poly.pdbx_seq_one_letter_code
_entity_poly.pdbx_strand_id
1 'polypeptide(L)'
;LRQVMELINAGDSLYEQLSVRLFLVGLEIWTKSNLINITSTINKSLGLAYVGSICDNQWSSAVGSFTDRKLSSFIAMFVHELGHTLGMNHDRPGCHCKRKKCIMYESDADTDAFSDCSYKDYFDVLGRGAGCIRRPPAPRTYYTMKREYIGNKIVERGEQCDCSSVCRRDPCCNPDCTFTANSV
;
A
#
# COMPACT_ATOMS: atom_id res chain seq x y z
N LEU A 1 -8.07 4.85 15.14
CA LEU A 1 -6.91 5.44 14.44
C LEU A 1 -5.65 4.57 14.53
N ARG A 2 -5.19 4.17 15.72
CA ARG A 2 -3.94 3.37 15.88
C ARG A 2 -3.84 2.16 14.95
N GLN A 3 -4.81 1.24 14.98
CA GLN A 3 -4.81 0.04 14.14
C GLN A 3 -4.84 0.36 12.63
N VAL A 4 -5.58 1.40 12.23
CA VAL A 4 -5.62 1.86 10.84
C VAL A 4 -4.25 2.35 10.39
N MET A 5 -3.55 3.10 11.23
CA MET A 5 -2.20 3.56 10.92
C MET A 5 -1.19 2.41 10.91
N GLU A 6 -1.31 1.43 11.82
CA GLU A 6 -0.49 0.21 11.79
C GLU A 6 -0.70 -0.58 10.49
N LEU A 7 -1.95 -0.69 10.01
CA LEU A 7 -2.29 -1.30 8.73
C LEU A 7 -1.64 -0.56 7.54
N ILE A 8 -1.82 0.76 7.46
CA ILE A 8 -1.29 1.57 6.35
C ILE A 8 0.24 1.52 6.33
N ASN A 9 0.90 1.67 7.49
CA ASN A 9 2.37 1.63 7.57
C ASN A 9 2.92 0.25 7.19
N ALA A 10 2.26 -0.83 7.62
CA ALA A 10 2.68 -2.18 7.24
C ALA A 10 2.45 -2.44 5.75
N GLY A 11 1.31 -2.00 5.20
CA GLY A 11 1.02 -2.07 3.77
C GLY A 11 2.05 -1.28 2.95
N ASP A 12 2.37 -0.05 3.36
CA ASP A 12 3.39 0.80 2.72
C ASP A 12 4.74 0.08 2.64
N SER A 13 5.19 -0.52 3.75
CA SER A 13 6.43 -1.31 3.78
C SER A 13 6.42 -2.50 2.81
N LEU A 14 5.29 -3.18 2.66
CA LEU A 14 5.15 -4.29 1.71
C LEU A 14 5.18 -3.80 0.25
N TYR A 15 4.60 -2.64 -0.02
CA TYR A 15 4.53 -2.01 -1.34
C TYR A 15 5.84 -1.35 -1.79
N GLU A 16 6.82 -1.16 -0.90
CA GLU A 16 8.16 -0.69 -1.27
C GLU A 16 8.84 -1.57 -2.33
N GLN A 17 8.52 -2.87 -2.34
CA GLN A 17 8.95 -3.84 -3.34
C GLN A 17 8.64 -3.39 -4.78
N LEU A 18 7.50 -2.72 -4.96
CA LEU A 18 7.01 -2.22 -6.25
C LEU A 18 7.28 -0.71 -6.43
N SER A 19 8.04 -0.10 -5.51
CA SER A 19 8.22 1.36 -5.44
C SER A 19 6.90 2.14 -5.33
N VAL A 20 5.88 1.54 -4.71
CA VAL A 20 4.61 2.18 -4.40
C VAL A 20 4.65 2.72 -2.96
N ARG A 21 4.07 3.90 -2.76
CA ARG A 21 3.94 4.55 -1.46
C ARG A 21 2.46 4.72 -1.10
N LEU A 22 2.09 4.38 0.12
CA LEU A 22 0.72 4.51 0.62
C LEU A 22 0.60 5.69 1.57
N PHE A 23 -0.39 6.55 1.31
CA PHE A 23 -0.70 7.70 2.14
C PHE A 23 -2.16 7.66 2.57
N LEU A 24 -2.42 7.72 3.87
CA LEU A 24 -3.79 7.88 4.38
C LEU A 24 -4.19 9.36 4.26
N VAL A 25 -4.97 9.72 3.25
CA VAL A 25 -5.42 11.10 3.00
C VAL A 25 -6.79 11.43 3.57
N GLY A 26 -7.58 10.42 3.94
CA GLY A 26 -8.93 10.56 4.47
C GLY A 26 -9.34 9.34 5.29
N LEU A 27 -10.14 9.56 6.34
CA LEU A 27 -10.68 8.50 7.18
C LEU A 27 -12.10 8.85 7.62
N GLU A 28 -13.05 7.98 7.30
CA GLU A 28 -14.44 8.08 7.73
C GLU A 28 -14.81 6.85 8.58
N ILE A 29 -15.49 7.07 9.71
CA ILE A 29 -15.92 6.00 10.62
C ILE A 29 -17.41 6.16 10.90
N TRP A 30 -18.21 5.21 10.43
CA TRP A 30 -19.65 5.20 10.64
C TRP A 30 -20.02 4.64 12.02
N THR A 31 -20.17 5.53 13.00
CA THR A 31 -20.48 5.15 14.39
C THR A 31 -21.97 5.11 14.72
N LYS A 32 -22.82 5.66 13.85
CA LYS A 32 -24.29 5.73 14.05
C LYS A 32 -25.01 4.61 13.30
N SER A 33 -24.76 4.49 12.00
CA SER A 33 -25.36 3.48 11.13
C SER A 33 -24.53 3.32 9.86
N ASN A 34 -24.65 2.16 9.19
CA ASN A 34 -24.00 1.95 7.90
C ASN A 34 -24.71 2.75 6.79
N LEU A 35 -23.94 3.40 5.92
CA LEU A 35 -24.50 4.12 4.75
C LEU A 35 -24.77 3.20 3.56
N ILE A 36 -24.27 1.96 3.60
CA ILE A 36 -24.54 0.90 2.63
C ILE A 36 -25.01 -0.36 3.35
N ASN A 37 -25.71 -1.24 2.63
CA ASN A 37 -26.11 -2.52 3.17
C ASN A 37 -24.92 -3.49 3.21
N ILE A 38 -24.51 -3.90 4.41
CA ILE A 38 -23.42 -4.86 4.61
C ILE A 38 -24.04 -6.26 4.67
N THR A 39 -23.81 -7.05 3.63
CA THR A 39 -24.33 -8.42 3.55
C THR A 39 -23.34 -9.43 4.16
N SER A 40 -23.85 -10.52 4.71
CA SER A 40 -23.03 -11.58 5.34
C SER A 40 -22.15 -12.35 4.34
N THR A 41 -22.37 -12.17 3.03
CA THR A 41 -21.58 -12.81 1.97
C THR A 41 -20.10 -12.41 2.03
N ILE A 42 -19.78 -11.20 2.52
CA ILE A 42 -18.40 -10.75 2.71
C ILE A 42 -17.64 -11.56 3.79
N ASN A 43 -18.33 -12.35 4.60
CA ASN A 43 -17.66 -13.27 5.53
C ASN A 43 -17.21 -14.57 4.85
N LYS A 44 -17.68 -14.84 3.62
CA LYS A 44 -17.22 -15.98 2.81
C LYS A 44 -15.94 -15.67 2.02
N SER A 45 -15.68 -14.40 1.74
CA SER A 45 -14.53 -13.91 0.97
C SER A 45 -13.90 -12.77 1.78
N LEU A 46 -12.70 -13.00 2.32
CA LEU A 46 -12.05 -12.10 3.29
C LEU A 46 -11.86 -10.67 2.77
N GLY A 47 -11.82 -10.50 1.45
CA GLY A 47 -11.82 -9.23 0.75
C GLY A 47 -12.28 -9.38 -0.70
N LEU A 48 -12.65 -8.26 -1.31
CA LEU A 48 -12.99 -8.15 -2.72
C LEU A 48 -12.55 -6.78 -3.26
N ALA A 49 -12.03 -6.76 -4.48
CA ALA A 49 -11.61 -5.55 -5.16
C ALA A 49 -11.95 -5.59 -6.65
N TYR A 50 -12.10 -4.42 -7.26
CA TYR A 50 -12.13 -4.29 -8.71
C TYR A 50 -10.71 -4.36 -9.26
N VAL A 51 -10.48 -5.22 -10.26
CA VAL A 51 -9.14 -5.43 -10.82
C VAL A 51 -8.78 -4.32 -11.82
N GLY A 52 -7.61 -3.72 -11.66
CA GLY A 52 -7.05 -2.71 -12.58
C GLY A 52 -7.85 -1.41 -12.61
N SER A 53 -8.62 -1.12 -11.57
CA SER A 53 -9.50 0.03 -11.49
C SER A 53 -8.84 1.29 -10.90
N ILE A 54 -7.54 1.25 -10.58
CA ILE A 54 -6.85 2.41 -10.01
C ILE A 54 -7.04 3.66 -10.90
N CYS A 55 -7.30 4.80 -10.27
CA CYS A 55 -7.65 6.08 -10.90
C CYS A 55 -9.05 6.17 -11.52
N ASP A 56 -9.83 5.09 -11.54
CA ASP A 56 -11.24 5.14 -11.94
C ASP A 56 -12.09 5.77 -10.83
N ASN A 57 -13.00 6.68 -11.19
CA ASN A 57 -13.80 7.44 -10.22
C ASN A 57 -14.97 6.65 -9.60
N GLN A 58 -15.32 5.49 -10.15
CA GLN A 58 -16.41 4.64 -9.69
C GLN A 58 -15.89 3.31 -9.14
N TRP A 59 -14.84 2.77 -9.76
CA TRP A 59 -14.42 1.39 -9.52
C TRP A 59 -13.13 1.26 -8.71
N SER A 60 -12.39 2.35 -8.43
CA SER A 60 -11.13 2.31 -7.64
C SER A 60 -11.39 2.05 -6.14
N SER A 61 -11.96 0.89 -5.81
CA SER A 61 -12.38 0.52 -4.47
C SER A 61 -12.15 -0.97 -4.20
N ALA A 62 -12.03 -1.26 -2.90
CA ALA A 62 -11.93 -2.59 -2.35
C ALA A 62 -12.65 -2.65 -1.00
N VAL A 63 -13.08 -3.83 -0.60
CA VAL A 63 -13.71 -4.11 0.69
C VAL A 63 -12.98 -5.26 1.36
N GLY A 64 -12.76 -5.15 2.66
CA GLY A 64 -12.10 -6.19 3.45
C GLY A 64 -12.85 -6.43 4.76
N SER A 65 -12.99 -7.69 5.16
CA SER A 65 -13.65 -8.05 6.42
C SER A 65 -12.61 -8.26 7.51
N PHE A 66 -12.60 -7.35 8.49
CA PHE A 66 -11.80 -7.52 9.71
C PHE A 66 -12.55 -8.46 10.67
N THR A 67 -12.30 -9.75 10.52
CA THR A 67 -12.79 -10.80 11.44
C THR A 67 -11.87 -10.90 12.67
N ASP A 68 -12.17 -11.76 13.66
CA ASP A 68 -11.33 -12.05 14.85
C ASP A 68 -9.96 -12.70 14.53
N ARG A 69 -9.40 -12.42 13.35
CA ARG A 69 -8.08 -12.84 12.88
C ARG A 69 -6.99 -11.90 13.37
N LYS A 70 -5.75 -12.37 13.22
CA LYS A 70 -4.55 -11.58 13.50
C LYS A 70 -4.49 -10.37 12.55
N LEU A 71 -4.06 -9.22 13.08
CA LEU A 71 -3.80 -8.01 12.29
C LEU A 71 -2.87 -8.28 11.10
N SER A 72 -1.90 -9.19 11.23
CA SER A 72 -1.00 -9.59 10.13
C SER A 72 -1.72 -10.21 8.94
N SER A 73 -2.73 -11.06 9.16
CA SER A 73 -3.54 -11.64 8.08
C SER A 73 -4.41 -10.56 7.42
N PHE A 74 -4.94 -9.63 8.20
CA PHE A 74 -5.67 -8.49 7.65
C PHE A 74 -4.78 -7.54 6.83
N ILE A 75 -3.51 -7.36 7.24
CA ILE A 75 -2.52 -6.61 6.46
C ILE A 75 -2.27 -7.31 5.11
N ALA A 76 -2.03 -8.62 5.11
CA ALA A 76 -1.83 -9.38 3.89
C ALA A 76 -3.04 -9.28 2.94
N MET A 77 -4.26 -9.41 3.48
CA MET A 77 -5.50 -9.22 2.71
C MET A 77 -5.63 -7.79 2.18
N PHE A 78 -5.41 -6.76 3.01
CA PHE A 78 -5.45 -5.36 2.56
C PHE A 78 -4.49 -5.11 1.39
N VAL A 79 -3.27 -5.64 1.48
CA VAL A 79 -2.27 -5.53 0.42
C VAL A 79 -2.70 -6.32 -0.83
N HIS A 80 -3.27 -7.52 -0.67
CA HIS A 80 -3.82 -8.32 -1.77
C HIS A 80 -4.93 -7.59 -2.52
N GLU A 81 -5.93 -7.05 -1.81
CA GLU A 81 -7.05 -6.33 -2.43
C GLU A 81 -6.60 -5.02 -3.09
N LEU A 82 -5.66 -4.29 -2.48
CA LEU A 82 -5.06 -3.14 -3.15
C LEU A 82 -4.29 -3.57 -4.41
N GLY A 83 -3.68 -4.76 -4.40
CA GLY A 83 -2.95 -5.34 -5.54
C GLY A 83 -3.88 -5.56 -6.73
N HIS A 84 -5.09 -6.08 -6.48
CA HIS A 84 -6.15 -6.16 -7.50
C HIS A 84 -6.45 -4.78 -8.09
N THR A 85 -6.68 -3.73 -7.28
CA THR A 85 -6.94 -2.39 -7.84
C THR A 85 -5.78 -1.87 -8.69
N LEU A 86 -4.54 -2.25 -8.35
CA LEU A 86 -3.32 -1.95 -9.10
C LEU A 86 -3.09 -2.86 -10.32
N GLY A 87 -4.02 -3.76 -10.63
CA GLY A 87 -4.03 -4.58 -11.84
C GLY A 87 -3.62 -6.03 -11.67
N MET A 88 -3.18 -6.42 -10.48
CA MET A 88 -2.61 -7.75 -10.24
C MET A 88 -3.70 -8.79 -10.20
N ASN A 89 -3.55 -9.86 -10.98
CA ASN A 89 -4.42 -11.03 -10.88
C ASN A 89 -3.84 -12.01 -9.86
N HIS A 90 -4.64 -13.02 -9.50
CA HIS A 90 -4.13 -14.14 -8.71
C HIS A 90 -2.95 -14.84 -9.42
N ASP A 91 -2.01 -15.29 -8.62
CA ASP A 91 -0.86 -16.05 -9.09
C ASP A 91 -1.28 -17.36 -9.75
N ARG A 92 -0.70 -17.65 -10.91
CA ARG A 92 -0.94 -18.86 -11.71
C ARG A 92 0.24 -19.81 -11.61
N PRO A 93 0.10 -21.08 -12.03
CA PRO A 93 1.25 -21.96 -12.21
C PRO A 93 2.33 -21.28 -13.09
N GLY A 94 3.54 -21.14 -12.55
CA GLY A 94 4.65 -20.44 -13.19
C GLY A 94 4.98 -19.05 -12.63
N CYS A 95 4.16 -18.51 -11.72
CA CYS A 95 4.50 -17.30 -10.97
C CYS A 95 5.36 -17.66 -9.75
N HIS A 96 6.41 -16.88 -9.49
CA HIS A 96 7.40 -17.15 -8.45
C HIS A 96 7.68 -15.93 -7.57
N CYS A 97 7.89 -16.17 -6.28
CA CYS A 97 8.38 -15.19 -5.32
C CYS A 97 9.35 -15.85 -4.33
N LYS A 98 9.90 -15.06 -3.39
CA LYS A 98 10.82 -15.54 -2.34
C LYS A 98 10.14 -16.38 -1.25
N ARG A 99 8.82 -16.59 -1.33
CA ARG A 99 7.98 -17.29 -0.35
C ARG A 99 7.31 -18.49 -1.00
N LYS A 100 6.75 -19.40 -0.20
CA LYS A 100 5.99 -20.57 -0.72
C LYS A 100 4.68 -20.17 -1.40
N LYS A 101 4.05 -19.11 -0.88
CA LYS A 101 2.84 -18.47 -1.41
C LYS A 101 3.12 -16.98 -1.45
N CYS A 102 2.72 -16.33 -2.52
CA CYS A 102 2.95 -14.90 -2.71
C CYS A 102 1.69 -14.12 -2.31
N ILE A 103 1.80 -12.79 -2.22
CA ILE A 103 0.70 -11.92 -1.78
C ILE A 103 -0.56 -12.16 -2.63
N MET A 104 -0.42 -12.34 -3.94
CA MET A 104 -1.54 -12.56 -4.87
C MET A 104 -1.97 -14.02 -4.99
N TYR A 105 -1.60 -14.89 -4.04
CA TYR A 105 -2.11 -16.26 -4.01
C TYR A 105 -3.64 -16.26 -3.78
N GLU A 106 -4.36 -17.17 -4.43
CA GLU A 106 -5.85 -17.20 -4.43
C GLU A 106 -6.52 -17.42 -3.05
N SER A 107 -5.75 -17.80 -2.04
CA SER A 107 -6.22 -18.06 -0.68
C SER A 107 -5.38 -17.31 0.33
N ASP A 108 -5.94 -17.08 1.51
CA ASP A 108 -5.23 -16.46 2.63
C ASP A 108 -3.88 -17.15 2.90
N ALA A 109 -2.82 -16.34 2.92
CA ALA A 109 -1.46 -16.79 3.09
C ALA A 109 -0.69 -15.78 3.94
N ASP A 110 0.03 -16.29 4.94
CA ASP A 110 0.96 -15.47 5.73
C ASP A 110 2.24 -15.25 4.91
N THR A 111 2.32 -14.12 4.22
CA THR A 111 3.38 -13.81 3.27
C THR A 111 3.56 -12.30 3.12
N ASP A 112 4.73 -11.91 2.64
CA ASP A 112 5.15 -10.53 2.46
C ASP A 112 5.77 -10.27 1.08
N ALA A 113 5.69 -11.24 0.15
CA ALA A 113 6.36 -11.16 -1.14
C ALA A 113 5.38 -11.18 -2.31
N PHE A 114 5.50 -10.21 -3.22
CA PHE A 114 4.84 -10.24 -4.52
C PHE A 114 5.56 -11.21 -5.47
N SER A 115 4.82 -11.78 -6.42
CA SER A 115 5.39 -12.62 -7.48
C SER A 115 5.88 -11.80 -8.66
N ASP A 116 6.76 -12.37 -9.47
CA ASP A 116 7.14 -11.84 -10.78
C ASP A 116 5.93 -11.49 -11.67
N CYS A 117 4.88 -12.30 -11.65
CA CYS A 117 3.61 -12.01 -12.34
C CYS A 117 2.92 -10.74 -11.79
N SER A 118 2.89 -10.56 -10.47
CA SER A 118 2.30 -9.36 -9.86
C SER A 118 3.03 -8.08 -10.30
N TYR A 119 4.37 -8.12 -10.43
CA TYR A 119 5.14 -7.00 -10.95
C TYR A 119 4.74 -6.68 -12.39
N LYS A 120 4.66 -7.71 -13.25
CA LYS A 120 4.26 -7.53 -14.64
C LYS A 120 2.89 -6.87 -14.76
N ASP A 121 1.88 -7.39 -14.06
CA ASP A 121 0.52 -6.88 -14.11
C ASP A 121 0.44 -5.41 -13.66
N TYR A 122 1.16 -5.06 -12.59
CA TYR A 122 1.25 -3.67 -12.12
C TYR A 122 1.86 -2.74 -13.18
N PHE A 123 2.99 -3.12 -13.79
CA PHE A 123 3.61 -2.30 -14.83
C PHE A 123 2.75 -2.18 -16.09
N ASP A 124 1.98 -3.23 -16.43
CA ASP A 124 1.03 -3.17 -17.54
C ASP A 124 -0.07 -2.13 -17.28
N VAL A 125 -0.58 -1.99 -16.04
CA VAL A 125 -1.53 -0.93 -15.67
C VAL A 125 -0.89 0.47 -15.71
N LEU A 126 0.34 0.62 -15.23
CA LEU A 126 1.08 1.89 -15.34
C LEU A 126 1.25 2.33 -16.80
N GLY A 127 1.50 1.38 -17.70
CA GLY A 127 1.61 1.60 -19.14
C GLY A 127 0.31 2.02 -19.82
N ARG A 128 -0.85 1.60 -19.28
CA ARG A 128 -2.18 1.92 -19.82
C ARG A 128 -2.75 3.27 -19.40
N GLY A 129 -2.20 3.91 -18.36
CA GLY A 129 -2.61 5.27 -17.99
C GLY A 129 -3.04 5.49 -16.53
N ALA A 130 -2.42 4.82 -15.55
CA ALA A 130 -2.60 5.10 -14.12
C ALA A 130 -1.85 6.37 -13.66
N GLY A 131 -2.19 7.53 -14.24
CA GLY A 131 -1.47 8.79 -13.99
C GLY A 131 -1.71 9.39 -12.60
N CYS A 132 -2.85 9.11 -11.97
CA CYS A 132 -3.23 9.73 -10.68
C CYS A 132 -2.28 9.34 -9.53
N ILE A 133 -1.66 8.15 -9.60
CA ILE A 133 -0.74 7.65 -8.57
C ILE A 133 0.72 8.09 -8.79
N ARG A 134 1.00 8.89 -9.83
CA ARG A 134 2.37 9.39 -10.10
C ARG A 134 2.76 10.60 -9.26
N ARG A 135 1.78 11.31 -8.69
CA ARG A 135 2.02 12.50 -7.87
C ARG A 135 1.67 12.18 -6.42
N PRO A 136 2.61 12.31 -5.48
CA PRO A 136 2.29 12.15 -4.06
C PRO A 136 1.32 13.26 -3.61
N PRO A 137 0.56 13.04 -2.52
CA PRO A 137 -0.24 14.09 -1.92
C PRO A 137 0.64 15.24 -1.43
N ALA A 138 0.05 16.43 -1.30
CA ALA A 138 0.78 17.58 -0.79
C ALA A 138 1.28 17.31 0.65
N PRO A 139 2.45 17.84 1.04
CA PRO A 139 2.92 17.73 2.41
C PRO A 139 1.85 18.19 3.40
N ARG A 140 1.70 17.47 4.52
CA ARG A 140 0.75 17.77 5.60
C ARG A 140 -0.74 17.60 5.26
N THR A 141 -1.08 16.99 4.12
CA THR A 141 -2.48 16.65 3.77
C THR A 141 -2.83 15.17 3.98
N TYR A 142 -2.01 14.45 4.73
CA TYR A 142 -2.20 13.04 5.06
C TYR A 142 -1.96 12.80 6.54
N TYR A 143 -2.57 11.75 7.08
CA TYR A 143 -2.40 11.33 8.46
C TYR A 143 -1.02 10.72 8.65
N THR A 144 -0.31 11.18 9.69
CA THR A 144 0.92 10.56 10.16
C THR A 144 0.77 10.24 11.65
N MET A 145 1.26 9.07 12.07
CA MET A 145 1.51 8.86 13.50
C MET A 145 2.76 9.68 13.78
N LYS A 146 2.69 10.61 14.73
CA LYS A 146 3.73 11.56 15.20
C LYS A 146 5.16 11.02 15.44
N ARG A 147 5.46 9.76 15.14
CA ARG A 147 6.82 9.31 14.92
C ARG A 147 7.17 9.72 13.50
N GLU A 148 7.77 10.90 13.36
CA GLU A 148 8.60 11.24 12.19
C GLU A 148 9.54 10.05 11.98
N TYR A 149 9.30 9.27 10.92
CA TYR A 149 10.07 8.07 10.66
C TYR A 149 11.18 8.45 9.70
N ILE A 150 12.31 8.88 10.27
CA ILE A 150 13.55 9.10 9.53
C ILE A 150 13.80 7.87 8.65
N GLY A 151 13.86 8.08 7.34
CA GLY A 151 14.22 7.03 6.42
C GLY A 151 13.06 6.23 5.86
N ASN A 152 11.86 6.82 5.78
CA ASN A 152 10.71 6.21 5.14
C ASN A 152 10.46 6.77 3.72
N LYS A 153 11.37 7.55 3.11
CA LYS A 153 11.22 8.20 1.79
C LYS A 153 10.07 9.21 1.67
N ILE A 154 9.48 9.65 2.78
CA ILE A 154 8.44 10.68 2.82
C ILE A 154 9.02 11.87 3.58
N VAL A 155 9.15 13.02 2.93
CA VAL A 155 9.63 14.23 3.62
C VAL A 155 8.56 14.74 4.59
N GLU A 156 8.78 14.52 5.88
CA GLU A 156 7.89 14.92 6.97
C GLU A 156 8.27 16.28 7.57
N ARG A 157 7.54 16.72 8.61
CA ARG A 157 7.82 18.01 9.26
C ARG A 157 9.17 17.92 9.99
N GLY A 158 10.09 18.80 9.66
CA GLY A 158 11.43 18.83 10.27
C GLY A 158 12.49 18.15 9.41
N GLU A 159 12.10 17.42 8.37
CA GLU A 159 12.98 16.83 7.38
C GLU A 159 13.13 17.76 6.18
N GLN A 160 14.34 17.80 5.62
CA GLN A 160 14.63 18.52 4.37
C GLN A 160 14.57 17.59 3.16
N CYS A 161 14.84 16.30 3.38
CA CYS A 161 14.83 15.22 2.42
C CYS A 161 14.65 13.89 3.16
N ASP A 162 14.29 12.80 2.48
CA ASP A 162 14.29 11.45 3.07
C ASP A 162 14.74 10.42 2.03
N CYS A 163 15.88 9.78 2.30
CA CYS A 163 16.54 8.81 1.44
C CYS A 163 16.53 7.35 1.96
N SER A 164 15.86 7.08 3.09
CA SER A 164 15.75 5.73 3.67
C SER A 164 17.08 4.98 3.80
N SER A 165 17.09 3.67 3.58
CA SER A 165 18.30 2.83 3.55
C SER A 165 19.25 3.14 2.38
N VAL A 166 18.88 4.07 1.49
CA VAL A 166 19.58 4.36 0.23
C VAL A 166 20.37 5.67 0.28
N CYS A 167 20.44 6.35 1.42
CA CYS A 167 21.16 7.62 1.59
C CYS A 167 22.62 7.60 1.12
N ARG A 168 23.29 6.44 1.12
CA ARG A 168 24.64 6.31 0.56
C ARG A 168 24.73 6.60 -0.95
N ARG A 169 23.61 6.56 -1.66
CA ARG A 169 23.52 6.83 -3.11
C ARG A 169 22.91 8.19 -3.43
N ASP A 170 22.37 8.89 -2.43
CA ASP A 170 21.80 10.21 -2.60
C ASP A 170 22.86 11.25 -2.21
N PRO A 171 23.48 11.96 -3.18
CA PRO A 171 24.49 12.97 -2.86
C PRO A 171 23.89 14.21 -2.18
N CYS A 172 22.57 14.36 -2.17
CA CYS A 172 21.87 15.53 -1.68
C CYS A 172 21.25 15.31 -0.28
N CYS A 173 21.15 14.07 0.20
CA CYS A 173 20.45 13.77 1.44
C CYS A 173 21.27 12.94 2.43
N ASN A 174 21.41 13.44 3.66
CA ASN A 174 22.05 12.75 4.77
C ASN A 174 21.12 11.72 5.43
N PRO A 175 21.67 10.70 6.13
CA PRO A 175 20.87 9.72 6.88
C PRO A 175 20.03 10.30 8.03
N ASP A 176 20.30 11.55 8.45
CA ASP A 176 19.52 12.28 9.44
C ASP A 176 18.42 13.15 8.80
N CYS A 177 18.10 12.92 7.52
CA CYS A 177 17.08 13.64 6.75
C CYS A 177 17.35 15.15 6.57
N THR A 178 18.63 15.53 6.62
CA THR A 178 19.10 16.89 6.30
C THR A 178 19.78 16.95 4.93
N PHE A 179 19.79 18.12 4.30
CA PHE A 179 20.53 18.28 3.05
C PHE A 179 22.05 18.20 3.28
N THR A 180 22.78 17.63 2.32
CA THR A 180 24.25 17.70 2.33
C THR A 180 24.72 19.12 2.04
N ALA A 181 25.93 19.48 2.49
CA ALA A 181 26.53 20.77 2.18
C ALA A 181 26.66 20.95 0.65
N ASN A 182 26.16 22.08 0.13
CA ASN A 182 26.08 22.42 -1.31
C ASN A 182 24.99 21.69 -2.11
N SER A 183 23.99 21.10 -1.44
CA SER A 183 22.74 20.73 -2.12
C SER A 183 22.04 21.99 -2.63
N VAL A 184 21.64 22.00 -3.92
CA VAL A 184 21.00 23.13 -4.61
C VAL A 184 19.53 22.85 -4.84
#